data_AF-A0A948DM50-F1
#
_entry.id   AF-A0A948DM50-F1
#
_cell.length_a   1.000
_cell.length_b   1.000
_cell.length_c   1.000
_cell.angle_alpha   90.00
_cell.angle_beta   90.00
_cell.angle_gamma   90.00
#
_symmetry.space_group_name_H-M   'P 1'
#
loop_
_entity.id
_entity.type
_entity.pdbx_description
1 polymer ?
#
loop_
_entity_poly.entity_id
_entity_poly.type
_entity_poly.pdbx_seq_one_letter_code
_entity_poly.pdbx_strand_id
1 'polypeptide(L)'
;MTIEALEIQNDEPKGYEFSISGDAEDDLFALFAKLVERLRRELQRRHIEPGDLTRYQITNGDTLRGRITWDDNTNGQIPCLVIDGKELSWHEVGRMLMTYEGFHFKLEIFERSEER
;
A
#
# COMPACT_ATOMS: atom_id res chain seq x y z
N MET A 1 19.24 8.02 8.81
CA MET A 1 18.35 9.13 8.36
C MET A 1 17.19 8.52 7.58
N THR A 2 15.99 9.11 7.60
CA THR A 2 14.86 8.66 6.77
C THR A 2 14.35 9.80 5.92
N ILE A 3 14.10 9.53 4.64
CA ILE A 3 13.38 10.44 3.74
C ILE A 3 12.04 9.80 3.37
N GLU A 4 10.99 10.61 3.31
CA GLU A 4 9.64 10.12 3.03
C GLU A 4 8.86 11.01 2.05
N ALA A 5 7.87 10.40 1.42
CA ALA A 5 6.86 11.05 0.61
C ALA A 5 5.48 10.53 1.04
N LEU A 6 4.57 11.47 1.32
CA LEU A 6 3.22 11.21 1.80
C LEU A 6 2.22 11.82 0.81
N GLU A 7 1.19 11.06 0.45
CA GLU A 7 0.02 11.63 -0.22
C GLU A 7 -0.82 12.39 0.82
N ILE A 8 -1.20 13.62 0.48
CA ILE A 8 -1.97 14.50 1.35
C ILE A 8 -3.38 14.67 0.79
N GLN A 9 -4.39 14.35 1.60
CA GLN A 9 -5.80 14.61 1.30
C GLN A 9 -6.45 15.30 2.49
N ASN A 10 -7.08 16.46 2.27
CA ASN A 10 -7.67 17.29 3.32
C ASN A 10 -6.68 17.61 4.46
N ASP A 11 -5.45 18.02 4.09
CA ASP A 11 -4.36 18.36 5.02
C ASP A 11 -3.87 17.22 5.93
N GLU A 12 -4.32 15.98 5.69
CA GLU A 12 -3.90 14.78 6.41
C GLU A 12 -3.15 13.81 5.48
N PRO A 13 -2.12 13.10 5.97
CA PRO A 13 -1.51 11.99 5.24
C PRO A 13 -2.53 10.86 5.01
N LYS A 14 -2.96 10.67 3.75
CA LYS A 14 -3.91 9.62 3.35
C LYS A 14 -3.54 9.07 1.99
N GLY A 15 -3.64 7.75 1.87
CA GLY A 15 -3.21 7.05 0.66
C GLY A 15 -1.72 6.72 0.67
N TYR A 16 -1.04 6.98 -0.45
CA TYR A 16 0.33 6.52 -0.67
C TYR A 16 1.31 7.06 0.38
N GLU A 17 2.22 6.18 0.80
CA GLU A 17 3.28 6.49 1.75
C GLU A 17 4.54 5.73 1.35
N PHE A 18 5.64 6.45 1.16
CA PHE A 18 6.93 5.89 0.78
C PHE A 18 8.00 6.39 1.73
N SER A 19 8.97 5.54 2.06
CA SER A 19 10.18 5.99 2.76
C SER A 19 11.40 5.20 2.33
N ILE A 20 12.56 5.82 2.52
CA ILE A 20 13.86 5.16 2.43
C ILE A 20 14.62 5.52 3.70
N SER A 21 15.17 4.49 4.36
CA SER A 21 16.11 4.65 5.46
C SER A 21 17.53 4.52 4.91
N GLY A 22 18.39 5.47 5.26
CA GLY A 22 19.82 5.47 4.98
C GLY A 22 20.64 5.59 6.25
N ASP A 23 21.92 5.31 6.14
CA ASP A 23 22.88 5.45 7.23
C ASP A 23 23.23 6.92 7.49
N ALA A 24 23.96 7.20 8.58
CA ALA A 24 24.31 8.57 8.96
C ALA A 24 25.23 9.26 7.95
N GLU A 25 25.98 8.48 7.17
CA GLU A 25 26.97 8.94 6.18
C GLU A 25 26.41 8.99 4.75
N ASP A 26 25.16 8.54 4.55
CA ASP A 26 24.55 8.49 3.23
C ASP A 26 24.30 9.89 2.66
N ASP A 27 24.54 10.05 1.35
CA ASP A 27 24.25 11.28 0.62
C ASP A 27 22.74 11.49 0.48
N LEU A 28 22.26 12.67 0.87
CA LEU A 28 20.84 13.02 0.87
C LEU A 28 20.25 13.03 -0.56
N PHE A 29 21.01 13.48 -1.56
CA PHE A 29 20.54 13.47 -2.95
C PHE A 29 20.43 12.05 -3.50
N ALA A 30 21.34 11.16 -3.12
CA ALA A 30 21.25 9.74 -3.44
C ALA A 30 20.01 9.09 -2.79
N LEU A 31 19.71 9.39 -1.52
CA LEU A 31 18.49 8.92 -0.85
C LEU A 31 17.22 9.46 -1.53
N PHE A 32 17.22 10.73 -1.92
CA PHE A 32 16.11 11.33 -2.66
C PHE A 32 15.91 10.68 -4.04
N ALA A 33 16.98 10.44 -4.79
CA ALA A 33 16.91 9.73 -6.06
C ALA A 33 16.34 8.32 -5.90
N LYS A 34 16.77 7.56 -4.87
CA LYS A 34 16.20 6.24 -4.53
C LYS A 34 14.70 6.34 -4.23
N LEU A 35 14.27 7.34 -3.46
CA LEU A 35 12.85 7.57 -3.14
C LEU A 35 12.02 7.86 -4.40
N VAL A 36 12.52 8.72 -5.30
CA VAL A 36 11.84 9.05 -6.57
C VAL A 36 11.73 7.83 -7.48
N GLU A 37 12.76 7.00 -7.57
CA GLU A 37 12.70 5.77 -8.34
C GLU A 37 11.72 4.74 -7.75
N ARG A 38 11.66 4.62 -6.42
CA ARG A 38 10.66 3.80 -5.73
C ARG A 38 9.24 4.30 -6.02
N LEU A 39 9.01 5.61 -5.89
CA LEU A 39 7.73 6.26 -6.22
C LEU A 39 7.27 5.92 -7.64
N ARG A 40 8.13 6.11 -8.63
CA ARG A 40 7.81 5.85 -10.04
C ARG A 40 7.41 4.41 -10.28
N ARG A 41 8.17 3.46 -9.73
CA ARG A 41 7.92 2.03 -9.88
C ARG A 41 6.61 1.60 -9.22
N GLU A 42 6.37 2.02 -7.99
CA GLU A 42 5.18 1.63 -7.24
C GLU A 42 3.91 2.28 -7.82
N LEU A 43 3.98 3.54 -8.24
CA LEU A 43 2.83 4.23 -8.86
C LEU A 43 2.45 3.68 -10.24
N GLN A 44 3.35 2.97 -10.92
CA GLN A 44 3.07 2.28 -12.18
C GLN A 44 2.36 0.93 -11.97
N ARG A 45 2.49 0.34 -10.78
CA ARG A 45 1.81 -0.90 -10.43
C ARG A 45 0.34 -0.60 -10.10
N ARG A 46 -0.51 -1.55 -10.44
CA ARG A 46 -1.93 -1.56 -10.08
C ARG A 46 -2.26 -2.92 -9.55
N HIS A 47 -2.81 -2.95 -8.35
CA HIS A 47 -3.28 -4.14 -7.65
C HIS A 47 -4.81 -4.22 -7.69
N ILE A 48 -5.48 -3.07 -7.77
CA ILE A 48 -6.93 -2.97 -7.85
C ILE A 48 -7.41 -2.17 -9.04
N GLU A 49 -8.61 -2.50 -9.51
CA GLU A 49 -9.35 -1.77 -10.53
C GLU A 49 -10.83 -1.65 -10.12
N PRO A 50 -11.62 -0.74 -10.71
CA PRO A 50 -13.05 -0.65 -10.42
C PRO A 50 -13.74 -2.01 -10.61
N GLY A 51 -14.56 -2.42 -9.64
CA GLY A 51 -15.27 -3.69 -9.66
C GLY A 51 -16.76 -3.52 -9.98
N ASP A 52 -17.38 -4.60 -10.48
CA ASP A 52 -18.82 -4.62 -10.78
C ASP A 52 -19.69 -4.88 -9.54
N LEU A 53 -19.22 -5.74 -8.62
CA LEU A 53 -19.96 -6.19 -7.42
C LEU A 53 -19.45 -5.55 -6.11
N THR A 54 -18.30 -4.90 -6.18
CA THR A 54 -17.56 -4.29 -5.08
C THR A 54 -16.96 -2.98 -5.60
N ARG A 55 -16.62 -2.05 -4.71
CA ARG A 55 -16.00 -0.77 -5.12
C ARG A 55 -14.76 -0.99 -6.00
N TYR A 56 -13.97 -2.02 -5.67
CA TYR A 56 -12.81 -2.45 -6.45
C TYR A 56 -12.76 -3.98 -6.54
N GLN A 57 -12.02 -4.49 -7.52
CA GLN A 57 -11.63 -5.90 -7.65
C GLN A 57 -10.11 -6.01 -7.83
N ILE A 58 -9.54 -7.18 -7.49
CA ILE A 58 -8.12 -7.46 -7.73
C ILE A 58 -7.93 -7.57 -9.24
N THR A 59 -6.89 -6.91 -9.76
CA THR A 59 -6.55 -6.99 -11.19
C THR A 59 -6.17 -8.42 -11.59
N ASN A 60 -6.13 -8.71 -12.89
CA ASN A 60 -5.67 -9.99 -13.44
C ASN A 60 -4.20 -10.36 -13.10
N GLY A 61 -3.49 -9.53 -12.33
CA GLY A 61 -2.18 -9.85 -11.76
C GLY A 61 -2.23 -10.68 -10.48
N ASP A 62 -3.43 -10.95 -9.93
CA ASP A 62 -3.68 -11.81 -8.75
C ASP A 62 -2.82 -11.49 -7.52
N THR A 63 -2.37 -10.24 -7.44
CA THR A 63 -1.42 -9.78 -6.44
C THR A 63 -1.99 -8.53 -5.79
N LEU A 64 -2.12 -8.57 -4.47
CA LEU A 64 -2.50 -7.43 -3.65
C LEU A 64 -1.31 -6.98 -2.82
N ARG A 65 -0.89 -5.73 -2.98
CA ARG A 65 0.17 -5.12 -2.16
C ARG A 65 -0.30 -3.76 -1.66
N GLY A 66 0.09 -3.45 -0.43
CA GLY A 66 -0.35 -2.24 0.23
C GLY A 66 0.24 -2.12 1.62
N ARG A 67 -0.26 -1.14 2.37
CA ARG A 67 0.15 -0.85 3.74
C ARG A 67 -1.00 -1.16 4.70
N ILE A 68 -0.68 -1.79 5.82
CA ILE A 68 -1.61 -2.00 6.93
C ILE A 68 -1.61 -0.73 7.79
N THR A 69 -2.79 -0.18 8.07
CA THR A 69 -2.98 1.05 8.85
C THR A 69 -4.03 0.86 9.93
N TRP A 70 -4.07 1.82 10.87
CA TRP A 70 -5.12 1.90 11.86
C TRP A 70 -6.45 2.28 11.21
N ASP A 71 -7.55 1.71 11.69
CA ASP A 71 -8.91 2.08 11.28
C ASP A 71 -9.63 2.77 12.43
N ASP A 72 -9.89 4.07 12.26
CA ASP A 72 -10.63 4.86 13.25
C ASP A 72 -12.09 4.39 13.38
N ASN A 73 -12.68 3.84 12.33
CA ASN A 73 -14.09 3.43 12.33
C ASN A 73 -14.33 2.20 13.21
N THR A 74 -13.32 1.33 13.34
CA THR A 74 -13.39 0.12 14.17
C THR A 74 -12.55 0.23 15.43
N ASN A 75 -12.05 1.42 15.77
CA ASN A 75 -11.14 1.65 16.90
C ASN A 75 -9.95 0.68 16.89
N GLY A 76 -9.41 0.42 15.69
CA GLY A 76 -8.28 -0.47 15.43
C GLY A 76 -8.50 -1.96 15.75
N GLN A 77 -9.74 -2.40 15.98
CA GLN A 77 -10.03 -3.83 16.13
C GLN A 77 -9.77 -4.62 14.84
N ILE A 78 -9.87 -3.94 13.69
CA ILE A 78 -9.66 -4.49 12.36
C ILE A 78 -8.73 -3.51 11.62
N PRO A 79 -7.74 -4.00 10.86
CA PRO A 79 -6.87 -3.10 10.09
C PRO A 79 -7.64 -2.43 8.95
N CYS A 80 -7.25 -1.18 8.66
CA CYS A 80 -7.47 -0.57 7.35
C CYS A 80 -6.29 -0.93 6.44
N LEU A 81 -6.55 -1.08 5.14
CA LEU A 81 -5.54 -1.40 4.14
C LEU A 81 -5.47 -0.27 3.12
N VAL A 82 -4.27 0.24 2.88
CA VAL A 82 -4.03 1.20 1.80
C VAL A 82 -3.43 0.47 0.61
N ILE A 83 -4.19 0.33 -0.47
CA ILE A 83 -3.82 -0.37 -1.69
C ILE A 83 -4.00 0.60 -2.87
N ASP A 84 -2.97 0.77 -3.70
CA ASP A 84 -2.95 1.75 -4.80
C ASP A 84 -3.37 3.18 -4.36
N GLY A 85 -3.00 3.58 -3.14
CA GLY A 85 -3.38 4.87 -2.53
C GLY A 85 -4.84 4.96 -2.10
N LYS A 86 -5.59 3.85 -2.09
CA LYS A 86 -6.98 3.78 -1.65
C LYS A 86 -7.07 3.09 -0.30
N GLU A 87 -7.69 3.78 0.66
CA GLU A 87 -8.08 3.20 1.94
C GLU A 87 -9.26 2.25 1.73
N LEU A 88 -9.07 1.00 2.14
CA LEU A 88 -10.03 -0.09 2.06
C LEU A 88 -10.17 -0.73 3.43
N SER A 89 -11.42 -0.96 3.83
CA SER A 89 -11.70 -1.79 4.98
C SER A 89 -11.29 -3.24 4.72
N TRP A 90 -10.99 -3.97 5.80
CA TRP A 90 -10.78 -5.42 5.70
C TRP A 90 -11.99 -6.16 5.09
N HIS A 91 -13.20 -5.66 5.33
CA HIS A 91 -14.42 -6.24 4.75
C HIS A 91 -14.46 -6.08 3.23
N GLU A 92 -14.09 -4.92 2.69
CA GLU A 92 -13.98 -4.71 1.25
C GLU A 92 -12.94 -5.64 0.62
N VAL A 93 -11.79 -5.82 1.26
CA VAL A 93 -10.77 -6.77 0.78
C VAL A 93 -11.26 -8.20 0.83
N GLY A 94 -11.93 -8.61 1.93
CA GLY A 94 -12.53 -9.94 2.03
C GLY A 94 -13.58 -10.21 0.94
N ARG A 95 -14.37 -9.20 0.56
CA ARG A 95 -15.32 -9.28 -0.55
C ARG A 95 -14.63 -9.48 -1.91
N MET A 96 -13.49 -8.83 -2.14
CA MET A 96 -12.70 -9.05 -3.36
C MET A 96 -12.16 -10.48 -3.46
N LEU A 97 -11.79 -11.09 -2.33
CA LEU A 97 -11.28 -12.46 -2.30
C LEU A 97 -12.32 -13.54 -2.62
N MET A 98 -13.63 -13.20 -2.64
CA MET A 98 -14.69 -14.17 -2.96
C MET A 98 -14.57 -14.74 -4.38
N THR A 99 -13.87 -14.07 -5.30
CA THR A 99 -13.62 -14.57 -6.66
C THR A 99 -12.55 -15.67 -6.73
N TYR A 100 -11.81 -15.88 -5.63
CA TYR A 100 -10.69 -16.83 -5.54
C TYR A 100 -11.06 -18.13 -4.83
N GLU A 101 -12.32 -18.57 -4.93
CA GLU A 101 -12.77 -19.84 -4.34
C GLU A 101 -11.92 -21.02 -4.85
N GLY A 102 -11.32 -21.78 -3.92
CA GLY A 102 -10.46 -22.93 -4.22
C GLY A 102 -8.99 -22.59 -4.50
N PHE A 103 -8.59 -21.32 -4.47
CA PHE A 103 -7.20 -20.91 -4.67
C PHE A 103 -6.41 -21.00 -3.35
N HIS A 104 -5.10 -21.19 -3.46
CA HIS A 104 -4.16 -21.07 -2.34
C HIS A 104 -3.58 -19.65 -2.30
N PHE A 105 -3.32 -19.12 -1.10
CA PHE A 105 -2.76 -17.78 -0.93
C PHE A 105 -1.55 -17.76 0.02
N LYS A 106 -0.74 -16.71 -0.09
CA LYS A 106 0.38 -16.40 0.80
C LYS A 106 0.27 -14.93 1.23
N LEU A 107 0.44 -14.68 2.53
CA LEU A 107 0.54 -13.33 3.09
C LEU A 107 1.97 -13.09 3.56
N GLU A 108 2.57 -11.99 3.12
CA GLU A 108 3.91 -11.56 3.53
C GLU A 108 3.84 -10.17 4.17
N ILE A 109 4.48 -10.02 5.32
CA ILE A 109 4.56 -8.76 6.07
C ILE A 109 6.04 -8.41 6.22
N PHE A 110 6.39 -7.17 5.93
CA PHE A 110 7.75 -6.64 5.94
C PHE A 110 7.75 -5.17 6.38
N GLU A 111 8.92 -4.66 6.78
CA GLU A 111 9.05 -3.28 7.23
C GLU A 111 8.89 -2.29 6.06
N ARG A 112 8.46 -1.05 6.35
CA ARG A 112 8.20 0.01 5.35
C ARG A 112 9.40 0.30 4.44
N SER A 113 10.62 0.18 4.98
CA SER A 113 11.89 0.39 4.27
C SER A 113 12.31 -0.79 3.39
N GLU A 114 11.78 -1.99 3.65
CA GLU A 114 12.07 -3.18 2.85
C GLU A 114 11.21 -3.17 1.58
N GLU A 115 11.86 -3.20 0.42
CA GLU A 115 11.18 -3.30 -0.87
C GLU A 115 11.16 -4.76 -1.36
N ARG A 116 10.01 -5.24 -1.84
CA ARG A 116 9.81 -6.59 -2.41
C ARG A 116 8.86 -6.55 -3.61
#